data_AF-A0AA90NZH2-F1
#
_entry.id   AF-A0AA90NZH2-F1
#
_cell.length_a   1.000
_cell.length_b   1.000
_cell.length_c   1.000
_cell.angle_alpha   90.00
_cell.angle_beta   90.00
_cell.angle_gamma   90.00
#
_symmetry.space_group_name_H-M   'P 1'
#
loop_
_entity.id
_entity.type
_entity.pdbx_description
1 polymer ?
#
loop_
_entity_poly.entity_id
_entity_poly.type
_entity_poly.pdbx_seq_one_letter_code
_entity_poly.pdbx_strand_id
1 'polypeptide(L)' 'MLSNAIKYSPDGGRISLSVYSRNDMLSVDIQDEGVGIPKESLPHLLLKFYRVDNSIAGGLGERALD' A
#
# COMPACT_ATOMS: atom_id res chain seq x y z
N MET A 1 5.08 -1.56 -3.51
CA MET A 1 5.16 -1.16 -2.08
C MET A 1 5.30 0.35 -1.96
N LEU A 2 6.40 0.99 -2.40
CA LEU A 2 6.50 2.47 -2.39
C LEU A 2 5.41 3.16 -3.23
N SER A 3 5.13 2.61 -4.42
CA SER A 3 4.03 3.10 -5.27
C SER A 3 2.66 3.00 -4.59
N ASN A 4 2.45 2.00 -3.73
CA ASN A 4 1.21 1.86 -2.97
C ASN A 4 1.11 2.93 -1.89
N ALA A 5 2.20 3.17 -1.15
CA ALA A 5 2.27 4.26 -0.18
C ALA A 5 1.93 5.62 -0.82
N ILE A 6 2.53 5.93 -1.99
CA ILE A 6 2.24 7.17 -2.74
C ILE A 6 0.77 7.23 -3.18
N LYS A 7 0.24 6.12 -3.69
CA LYS A 7 -1.13 6.08 -4.22
C LYS A 7 -2.20 6.20 -3.13
N TYR A 8 -1.94 5.62 -1.95
CA TYR A 8 -2.95 5.48 -0.89
C TYR A 8 -2.75 6.45 0.29
N SER A 9 -1.74 7.33 0.24
CA SER A 9 -1.58 8.51 1.09
C SER A 9 -1.97 9.82 0.36
N PRO A 10 -3.27 10.10 0.17
CA PRO A 10 -3.71 11.37 -0.41
C PRO A 10 -3.40 12.56 0.53
N ASP A 11 -3.57 13.78 0.02
CA ASP A 11 -3.45 15.05 0.76
C ASP A 11 -2.05 15.39 1.32
N GLY A 12 -1.00 14.77 0.78
CA GLY A 12 0.38 15.05 1.18
C GLY A 12 0.79 14.36 2.48
N GLY A 13 0.14 13.24 2.82
CA GLY A 13 0.54 12.38 3.94
C GLY A 13 2.02 12.01 3.90
N ARG A 14 2.66 11.93 5.07
CA ARG A 14 4.10 11.69 5.16
C ARG A 14 4.40 10.24 4.80
N ILE A 15 5.33 10.04 3.87
CA ILE A 15 5.92 8.73 3.58
C ILE A 15 7.34 8.72 4.13
N SER A 16 7.63 7.75 5.00
CA SER A 16 8.96 7.54 5.59
C SER A 16 9.60 6.30 4.99
N LEU A 17 10.85 6.45 4.54
CA LEU A 17 11.69 5.36 4.06
C LEU A 17 12.87 5.21 5.02
N SER A 18 13.09 4.00 5.52
CA SER A 18 14.29 3.68 6.32
C SER A 18 14.95 2.42 5.79
N VAL A 19 16.27 2.46 5.73
CA VAL A 19 17.11 1.33 5.34
C VAL A 19 18.09 1.07 6.47
N TYR A 20 18.12 -0.16 6.98
CA TYR A 20 18.99 -0.54 8.09
C TYR A 20 19.37 -2.01 7.99
N SER A 21 20.49 -2.37 8.63
CA SER A 21 20.89 -3.78 8.75
C SER A 21 20.32 -4.38 10.03
N ARG A 22 19.76 -5.60 9.93
CA ARG A 22 19.24 -6.36 11.06
C ARG A 22 19.44 -7.86 10.80
N ASN A 23 20.08 -8.57 11.73
CA ASN A 23 20.32 -10.02 11.66
C ASN A 23 20.94 -10.47 10.32
N ASP A 24 22.03 -9.80 9.90
CA ASP A 24 22.70 -10.04 8.62
C ASP A 24 21.82 -9.85 7.36
N MET A 25 20.68 -9.17 7.51
CA MET A 25 19.79 -8.82 6.41
C MET A 25 19.70 -7.29 6.26
N LEU A 26 19.62 -6.83 5.01
CA LEU A 26 19.23 -5.45 4.72
C LEU A 26 17.71 -5.34 4.79
N SER A 27 17.21 -4.54 5.73
CA SER A 27 15.79 -4.21 5.87
C SER A 27 15.47 -2.88 5.18
N VAL A 28 14.34 -2.86 4.47
CA VAL A 28 13.81 -1.67 3.82
C VAL A 28 12.37 -1.51 4.28
N ASP A 29 12.13 -0.48 5.08
CA ASP A 29 10.83 -0.21 5.66
C ASP A 29 10.23 1.03 4.97
N ILE A 30 8.97 0.90 4.57
CA ILE A 30 8.17 1.97 3.96
C ILE A 30 6.94 2.13 4.85
N GLN A 31 6.79 3.32 5.44
CA GLN A 31 5.65 3.69 6.26
C GLN A 31 4.94 4.89 5.64
N ASP A 32 3.61 4.83 5.61
CA ASP A 32 2.75 5.88 5.07
C ASP A 32 1.57 6.17 6.00
N GLU A 33 0.94 7.34 5.84
CA GLU A 33 -0.19 7.81 6.65
C GLU A 33 -1.51 7.73 5.86
N GLY A 34 -1.61 6.74 4.97
CA GLY A 34 -2.73 6.58 4.08
C GLY A 34 -3.99 6.01 4.72
N VAL A 35 -4.96 5.67 3.87
CA VAL A 35 -6.28 5.15 4.27
C VAL A 35 -6.24 3.81 5.02
N GLY A 36 -5.07 3.19 5.11
CA GLY A 36 -4.86 1.91 5.77
C GLY A 36 -5.37 0.71 4.96
N ILE A 37 -5.32 -0.46 5.59
CA ILE A 37 -5.74 -1.74 5.00
C ILE A 37 -6.74 -2.40 5.98
N PRO A 38 -7.92 -2.83 5.52
CA PRO A 38 -8.85 -3.61 6.34
C PRO A 38 -8.18 -4.88 6.90
N LYS A 39 -8.49 -5.25 8.15
CA LYS A 39 -7.81 -6.37 8.84
C LYS A 39 -8.05 -7.69 8.12
N GLU A 40 -9.25 -7.89 7.62
CA GLU A 40 -9.70 -9.03 6.83
C GLU A 40 -8.95 -9.15 5.50
N SER A 41 -8.39 -8.05 4.98
CA SER A 41 -7.61 -8.03 3.74
C SER A 41 -6.14 -8.37 3.93
N LEU A 42 -5.60 -8.25 5.16
CA LEU A 42 -4.18 -8.49 5.46
C LEU A 42 -3.66 -9.87 4.97
N PRO A 43 -4.39 -10.99 5.16
CA PRO A 43 -3.94 -12.31 4.70
C PRO A 43 -3.85 -12.42 3.17
N HIS A 44 -4.54 -11.55 2.43
CA HIS A 44 -4.70 -11.63 0.99
C HIS A 44 -3.83 -10.62 0.23
N LEU A 45 -3.14 -9.71 0.92
CA LEU A 45 -2.36 -8.62 0.31
C LEU A 45 -1.29 -9.07 -0.70
N LEU A 46 -0.74 -10.27 -0.51
CA LEU A 46 0.30 -10.83 -1.37
C LEU A 46 -0.24 -11.76 -2.46
N LEU A 47 -1.57 -11.94 -2.52
CA LEU A 47 -2.20 -12.71 -3.58
C LEU A 47 -2.19 -11.91 -4.89
N LYS A 48 -1.83 -12.60 -5.97
CA LYS A 48 -1.82 -12.00 -7.29
C LYS A 48 -3.25 -11.54 -7.64
N PHE A 49 -3.36 -10.31 -8.15
CA PHE A 49 -4.61 -9.65 -8.55
C PHE A 49 -5.58 -9.31 -7.41
N TYR A 50 -5.25 -9.58 -6.14
CA TYR A 50 -6.08 -9.13 -5.03
C TYR A 50 -6.05 -7.61 -4.90
N ARG A 51 -7.23 -6.99 -4.81
CA ARG A 51 -7.41 -5.56 -4.56
C ARG A 51 -8.45 -5.41 -3.47
N VAL A 52 -8.18 -4.53 -2.52
CA VAL A 52 -9.16 -4.14 -1.51
C VAL A 52 -10.20 -3.27 -2.21
N ASP A 53 -11.47 -3.65 -2.11
CA ASP A 53 -12.59 -2.82 -2.58
C ASP A 53 -12.75 -1.61 -1.66
N ASN A 54 -11.98 -0.56 -1.93
CA ASN A 54 -12.09 0.73 -1.25
C ASN A 54 -13.08 1.63 -1.99
N SER A 55 -14.38 1.33 -1.87
CA SER A 55 -15.48 2.16 -2.38
C SER A 55 -15.60 3.54 -1.69
N ILE A 56 -14.69 3.88 -0.76
CA ILE A 56 -14.66 5.14 -0.02
C ILE A 56 -13.65 6.16 -0.59
N ALA A 57 -12.69 5.76 -1.43
CA ALA A 57 -11.81 6.72 -2.11
C ALA A 57 -12.29 6.92 -3.55
N GLY A 58 -12.98 8.03 -3.80
CA GLY A 58 -13.55 8.35 -5.11
C GLY A 58 -12.55 8.23 -6.27
N GLY A 59 -12.98 7.52 -7.32
CA GLY A 59 -12.52 7.75 -8.70
C GLY A 59 -11.53 6.75 -9.28
N LEU A 60 -12.05 5.87 -10.14
CA LEU A 60 -11.40 5.41 -11.38
C LEU A 60 -10.17 4.49 -11.22
N GLY A 61 -10.39 3.30 -10.68
CA GLY A 61 -9.55 2.14 -11.01
C GLY A 61 -10.04 1.49 -12.31
N GLU A 62 -9.86 2.17 -13.44
CA GLU A 62 -9.84 1.62 -14.80
C GLU A 62 -10.71 0.38 -15.05
N ARG A 63 -11.94 0.62 -15.55
CA ARG A 63 -12.62 -0.37 -16.40
C ARG A 63 -11.76 -0.57 -17.65
N ALA A 64 -11.18 -1.75 -17.79
CA ALA A 64 -10.91 -2.39 -19.08
C ALA A 64 -10.64 -3.88 -18.79
N LEU A 65 -11.71 -4.65 -18.64
CA LEU A 65 -11.71 -5.98 -19.21
C LEU A 65 -12.05 -5.76 -20.68
N ASP A 66 -11.02 -5.80 -21.52
CA ASP A 66 -11.07 -6.43 -22.85
C ASP A 66 -9.98 -7.51 -22.84
#